data_AF-A0AAV3R936-F1
#
_entry.id   AF-A0AAV3R936-F1
#
_cell.length_a   1.000
_cell.length_b   1.000
_cell.length_c   1.000
_cell.angle_alpha   90.00
_cell.angle_beta   90.00
_cell.angle_gamma   90.00
#
_symmetry.space_group_name_H-M   'P 1'
#
loop_
_entity.id
_entity.type
_entity.pdbx_description
1 polymer ?
#
loop_
_entity_poly.entity_id
_entity_poly.type
_entity_poly.pdbx_seq_one_letter_code
_entity_poly.pdbx_strand_id
1 'polypeptide(L)'
;MNQEVVNVILKSREDIWKNQELFGFVNDYFENSLSTLDFCTALEGCIKRALHSQSILQMALVRFGQEHQELSSSSSSSTSVRSEDAYEKTLEELRNFKNAGDPFTQEFFSTFQMVYAQQISMLEKLQAKKMKLDKRLKSIKTWRRVSNVIFVVTIVGVIVISVVAAAITAPPVVTALAAAATVPLGSMGKWINFLWGKCEKEIRGQREIILNMQLGNYILIKDMDSIRVLVDRLQIEIEAIMQNADFAMRGDEAVMIAVEEIRKNMDLFMNTIQDLSLNTDKCTRHIQRAKAVILRRIINYPENSSRGGGMLF
;
A
#
# COMPACT_ATOMS: atom_id res chain seq x y z
N MET A 1 -14.84 3.74 -3.31
CA MET A 1 -15.37 4.60 -2.24
C MET A 1 -14.77 5.99 -2.44
N ASN A 2 -15.60 7.02 -2.51
CA ASN A 2 -15.16 8.40 -2.78
C ASN A 2 -14.23 8.89 -1.65
N GLN A 3 -13.12 9.55 -2.01
CA GLN A 3 -12.14 10.12 -1.10
C GLN A 3 -12.77 11.16 -0.14
N GLU A 4 -13.75 11.93 -0.61
CA GLU A 4 -14.48 12.89 0.21
C GLU A 4 -15.25 12.20 1.34
N VAL A 5 -15.84 11.03 1.06
CA VAL A 5 -16.54 10.23 2.06
C VAL A 5 -15.55 9.71 3.12
N VAL A 6 -14.35 9.30 2.71
CA VAL A 6 -13.30 8.90 3.65
C VAL A 6 -12.89 10.08 4.53
N ASN A 7 -12.65 11.25 3.94
CA ASN A 7 -12.25 12.45 4.68
C ASN A 7 -13.33 12.92 5.67
N VAL A 8 -14.60 12.89 5.27
CA VAL A 8 -15.73 13.23 6.16
C VAL A 8 -15.83 12.22 7.31
N ILE A 9 -15.67 10.93 7.04
CA ILE A 9 -15.68 9.90 8.09
C ILE A 9 -14.47 10.08 9.03
N LEU A 10 -13.28 10.33 8.51
CA LEU A 10 -12.09 10.55 9.35
C LEU A 10 -12.26 11.80 10.23
N LYS A 11 -12.68 12.92 9.65
CA LYS A 11 -12.88 14.18 10.37
C LYS A 11 -14.00 14.10 11.42
N SER A 12 -15.11 13.44 11.11
CA SER A 12 -16.20 13.20 12.08
C SER A 12 -15.81 12.25 13.23
N ARG A 13 -14.70 11.53 13.09
CA ARG A 13 -14.19 10.58 14.11
C ARG A 13 -12.94 11.10 14.83
N GLU A 14 -12.39 12.24 14.44
CA GLU A 14 -11.18 12.82 15.04
C GLU A 14 -11.35 13.03 16.56
N ASP A 15 -12.48 13.62 16.97
CA ASP A 15 -12.82 13.86 18.38
C ASP A 15 -13.12 12.58 19.17
N ILE A 16 -13.45 11.49 18.46
CA ILE A 16 -13.84 10.20 19.04
C ILE A 16 -12.60 9.34 19.36
N TRP A 17 -11.49 9.60 18.66
CA TRP A 17 -10.26 8.84 18.80
C TRP A 17 -9.44 9.31 20.00
N LYS A 18 -9.59 8.59 21.12
CA LYS A 18 -8.80 8.80 22.35
C LYS A 18 -7.28 8.72 22.13
N ASN A 19 -6.82 8.11 21.04
CA ASN A 19 -5.41 8.02 20.69
C ASN A 19 -5.12 8.83 19.41
N GLN A 20 -4.75 10.09 19.61
CA GLN A 20 -4.35 11.01 18.54
C GLN A 20 -3.14 10.52 17.73
N GLU A 21 -2.23 9.78 18.36
CA GLU A 21 -1.09 9.18 17.64
C GLU A 21 -1.57 8.13 16.62
N LEU A 22 -2.53 7.27 16.99
CA LEU A 22 -3.08 6.27 16.07
C LEU A 22 -3.88 6.92 14.94
N PHE A 23 -4.60 8.01 15.22
CA PHE A 23 -5.31 8.78 14.20
C PHE A 23 -4.35 9.35 13.16
N GLY A 24 -3.22 9.93 13.59
CA GLY A 24 -2.17 10.40 12.68
C GLY A 24 -1.65 9.30 11.76
N PHE A 25 -1.38 8.10 12.28
CA PHE A 25 -0.98 6.95 11.44
C PHE A 25 -2.05 6.57 10.40
N VAL A 26 -3.33 6.64 10.78
CA VAL A 26 -4.42 6.36 9.87
C VAL A 26 -4.50 7.43 8.79
N ASN A 27 -4.39 8.71 9.15
CA ASN A 27 -4.42 9.81 8.20
C ASN A 27 -3.27 9.72 7.18
N ASP A 28 -2.02 9.61 7.66
CA ASP A 28 -0.83 9.40 6.83
C ASP A 28 -1.02 8.21 5.86
N TYR A 29 -1.65 7.12 6.34
CA TYR A 29 -1.90 5.93 5.52
C TYR A 29 -2.87 6.23 4.36
N PHE A 30 -3.95 6.95 4.63
CA PHE A 30 -4.95 7.30 3.63
C PHE A 30 -4.45 8.33 2.63
N GLU A 31 -3.66 9.31 3.08
CA GLU A 31 -2.99 10.29 2.21
C GLU A 31 -1.98 9.62 1.28
N ASN A 32 -1.08 8.79 1.81
CA ASN A 32 -0.13 8.04 0.98
C ASN A 32 -0.85 7.12 0.00
N SER A 33 -1.96 6.49 0.42
CA SER A 33 -2.79 5.67 -0.47
C SER A 33 -3.43 6.47 -1.60
N LEU A 34 -3.77 7.74 -1.36
CA LEU A 34 -4.31 8.64 -2.40
C LEU A 34 -3.21 8.99 -3.40
N SER A 35 -2.04 9.43 -2.92
CA SER A 35 -0.90 9.74 -3.79
C SER A 35 -0.50 8.56 -4.68
N THR A 36 -0.60 7.32 -4.18
CA THR A 36 -0.34 6.14 -5.02
C THR A 36 -1.45 5.86 -6.04
N LEU A 37 -2.71 6.14 -5.73
CA LEU A 37 -3.81 6.03 -6.72
C LEU A 37 -3.67 7.08 -7.84
N ASP A 38 -3.25 8.29 -7.48
CA ASP A 38 -2.97 9.36 -8.46
C ASP A 38 -1.80 8.95 -9.37
N PHE A 39 -0.74 8.38 -8.79
CA PHE A 39 0.35 7.77 -9.56
C PHE A 39 -0.15 6.66 -10.50
N CYS A 40 -0.98 5.72 -10.03
CA CYS A 40 -1.54 4.66 -10.88
C CYS A 40 -2.34 5.25 -12.05
N THR A 41 -3.07 6.34 -11.83
CA THR A 41 -3.83 7.04 -12.89
C THR A 41 -2.89 7.67 -13.92
N ALA A 42 -1.78 8.27 -13.49
CA ALA A 42 -0.74 8.76 -14.38
C ALA A 42 -0.09 7.62 -15.19
N LEU A 43 0.17 6.48 -14.54
CA LEU A 43 0.70 5.28 -15.17
C LEU A 43 -0.27 4.70 -16.23
N GLU A 44 -1.56 4.66 -15.96
CA GLU A 44 -2.58 4.30 -16.97
C GLU A 44 -2.53 5.21 -18.20
N GLY A 45 -2.28 6.50 -18.01
CA GLY A 45 -2.03 7.44 -19.10
C GLY A 45 -0.79 7.07 -19.93
N CYS A 46 0.30 6.65 -19.28
CA CYS A 46 1.52 6.17 -19.96
C CYS A 46 1.25 4.89 -20.75
N ILE A 47 0.52 3.92 -20.15
CA ILE A 47 0.12 2.67 -20.80
C ILE A 47 -0.72 2.95 -22.05
N LYS A 48 -1.67 3.89 -21.98
CA LYS A 48 -2.49 4.29 -23.15
C LYS A 48 -1.63 4.85 -24.29
N ARG A 49 -0.61 5.66 -23.97
CA ARG A 49 0.35 6.15 -24.97
C ARG A 49 1.17 5.00 -25.58
N ALA A 50 1.64 4.05 -24.77
CA ALA A 50 2.35 2.87 -25.26
C ALA A 50 1.48 2.00 -26.20
N LEU A 51 0.20 1.80 -25.86
CA LEU A 51 -0.77 1.11 -26.72
C LEU A 51 -1.03 1.85 -28.03
N HIS A 52 -1.01 3.19 -28.01
CA HIS A 52 -1.09 3.98 -29.23
C HIS A 52 0.15 3.76 -30.11
N SER A 53 1.35 3.82 -29.53
CA SER A 53 2.60 3.52 -30.25
C SER A 53 2.62 2.10 -30.83
N GLN A 54 2.11 1.11 -30.09
CA GLN A 54 1.91 -0.26 -30.58
C GLN A 54 1.03 -0.29 -31.84
N SER A 55 -0.08 0.45 -31.84
CA SER A 55 -0.99 0.49 -32.99
C SER A 55 -0.32 1.09 -34.24
N ILE A 56 0.51 2.12 -34.06
CA ILE A 56 1.30 2.71 -35.15
C ILE A 56 2.29 1.68 -35.71
N LEU A 57 3.02 0.97 -34.85
CA LEU A 57 3.97 -0.05 -35.30
C LEU A 57 3.27 -1.21 -36.04
N GLN A 58 2.10 -1.65 -35.57
CA GLN A 58 1.32 -2.66 -36.28
C GLN A 58 0.90 -2.15 -37.67
N MET A 59 0.52 -0.88 -37.80
CA MET A 59 0.24 -0.28 -39.10
C MET A 59 1.47 -0.29 -40.01
N ALA A 60 2.65 0.07 -39.49
CA ALA A 60 3.91 -0.01 -40.24
C ALA A 60 4.19 -1.43 -40.76
N LEU A 61 3.97 -2.47 -39.94
CA LEU A 61 4.14 -3.86 -40.35
C LEU A 61 3.17 -4.27 -41.47
N VAL A 62 1.92 -3.79 -41.41
CA VAL A 62 0.89 -4.05 -42.44
C VAL A 62 1.24 -3.33 -43.74
N ARG A 63 1.64 -2.05 -43.67
CA ARG A 63 2.08 -1.27 -44.84
C ARG A 63 3.27 -1.92 -45.53
N PHE A 64 4.24 -2.38 -44.75
CA PHE A 64 5.41 -3.07 -45.29
C PHE A 64 5.01 -4.32 -46.07
N GLY A 65 4.11 -5.14 -45.53
CA GLY A 65 3.64 -6.35 -46.22
C GLY A 65 2.97 -6.05 -47.57
N GLN A 66 2.18 -4.97 -47.64
CA GLN A 66 1.52 -4.51 -48.86
C GLN A 66 2.54 -4.01 -49.90
N GLU A 67 3.40 -3.07 -49.50
CA GLU A 67 4.41 -2.45 -50.37
C GLU A 67 5.42 -3.50 -50.88
N HIS A 68 5.83 -4.43 -50.02
CA HIS A 68 6.75 -5.51 -50.40
C HIS A 68 6.16 -6.46 -51.46
N GLN A 69 4.86 -6.77 -51.35
CA GLN A 69 4.16 -7.64 -52.31
C GLN A 69 3.97 -6.93 -53.67
N GLU A 70 3.66 -5.63 -53.65
CA GLU A 70 3.52 -4.80 -54.85
C GLU A 70 4.85 -4.70 -55.62
N LEU A 71 5.97 -4.47 -54.91
CA LEU A 71 7.32 -4.43 -55.50
C LEU A 71 7.73 -5.79 -56.10
N SER A 72 7.37 -6.89 -55.44
CA SER A 72 7.69 -8.26 -55.88
C SER A 72 6.89 -8.72 -57.12
N SER A 73 5.70 -8.15 -57.34
CA SER A 73 4.86 -8.45 -58.51
C SER A 73 5.19 -7.57 -59.73
N SER A 74 5.61 -6.32 -59.50
CA SER A 74 5.95 -5.34 -60.53
C SER A 74 7.28 -5.61 -61.24
N SER A 75 8.19 -6.38 -60.63
CA SER A 75 9.52 -6.69 -61.17
C SER A 75 9.51 -7.71 -62.33
N SER A 76 8.33 -8.17 -62.76
CA SER A 76 8.13 -9.06 -63.92
C SER A 76 7.87 -8.33 -65.25
N SER A 77 7.66 -7.00 -65.23
CA SER A 77 7.55 -6.17 -66.44
C SER A 77 8.74 -5.20 -66.53
N SER A 78 9.48 -5.31 -67.63
CA SER A 78 10.71 -4.57 -67.91
C SER A 78 10.48 -3.05 -67.92
N THR A 79 10.96 -2.33 -66.91
CA THR A 79 11.64 -1.02 -67.01
C THR A 79 12.27 -0.68 -65.65
N SER A 80 13.60 -0.70 -65.61
CA SER A 80 14.43 -0.35 -64.46
C SER A 80 14.33 1.15 -64.14
N VAL A 81 13.35 1.53 -63.33
CA VAL A 81 13.46 2.70 -62.46
C VAL A 81 13.34 2.14 -61.04
N ARG A 82 14.45 2.14 -60.27
CA ARG A 82 14.36 1.94 -58.82
C ARG A 82 13.37 3.01 -58.33
N SER A 83 12.21 2.60 -57.85
CA SER A 83 11.24 3.52 -57.25
C SER A 83 11.96 4.22 -56.11
N GLU A 84 12.26 5.52 -56.25
CA GLU A 84 12.86 6.34 -55.19
C GLU A 84 11.98 6.38 -53.92
N ASP A 85 10.74 5.88 -54.02
CA ASP A 85 9.71 5.87 -52.97
C ASP A 85 9.38 4.45 -52.43
N ALA A 86 10.29 3.48 -52.51
CA ALA A 86 10.03 2.16 -51.95
C ALA A 86 9.77 2.24 -50.43
N TYR A 87 8.68 1.64 -49.98
CA TYR A 87 8.24 1.62 -48.57
C TYR A 87 7.89 2.99 -47.94
N GLU A 88 7.51 3.99 -48.74
CA GLU A 88 7.20 5.34 -48.24
C GLU A 88 6.18 5.33 -47.09
N LYS A 89 5.09 4.55 -47.21
CA LYS A 89 4.03 4.49 -46.17
C LYS A 89 4.53 3.80 -44.90
N THR A 90 5.36 2.76 -45.05
CA THR A 90 6.02 2.13 -43.89
C THR A 90 6.91 3.12 -43.15
N LEU A 91 7.72 3.88 -43.88
CA LEU A 91 8.61 4.90 -43.31
C LEU A 91 7.82 6.04 -42.65
N GLU A 92 6.68 6.44 -43.22
CA GLU A 92 5.78 7.42 -42.61
C GLU A 92 5.29 6.94 -41.23
N GLU A 93 4.80 5.70 -41.13
CA GLU A 93 4.34 5.15 -39.84
C GLU A 93 5.49 5.01 -38.83
N LEU A 94 6.69 4.63 -39.26
CA LEU A 94 7.86 4.60 -38.39
C LEU A 94 8.24 6.00 -37.88
N ARG A 95 8.08 7.06 -38.69
CA ARG A 95 8.23 8.45 -38.23
C ARG A 95 7.13 8.83 -37.24
N ASN A 96 5.89 8.43 -37.48
CA ASN A 96 4.78 8.65 -36.55
C ASN A 96 5.05 7.99 -35.19
N PHE A 97 5.59 6.76 -35.19
CA PHE A 97 6.00 6.07 -33.97
C PHE A 97 7.08 6.85 -33.21
N LYS A 98 8.12 7.31 -33.91
CA LYS A 98 9.17 8.14 -33.30
C LYS A 98 8.61 9.45 -32.72
N ASN A 99 7.68 10.09 -33.42
CA ASN A 99 7.03 11.31 -32.97
C ASN A 99 6.13 11.08 -31.74
N ALA A 100 5.57 9.88 -31.58
CA ALA A 100 4.81 9.52 -30.38
C ALA A 100 5.70 9.48 -29.12
N GLY A 101 7.01 9.21 -29.27
CA GLY A 101 8.03 9.34 -28.23
C GLY A 101 7.94 8.31 -27.10
N ASP A 102 8.74 8.53 -26.06
CA ASP A 102 8.72 7.71 -24.84
C ASP A 102 7.44 8.00 -24.04
N PRO A 103 6.61 6.99 -23.71
CA PRO A 103 5.42 7.18 -22.89
C PRO A 103 5.74 7.62 -21.46
N PHE A 104 6.96 7.43 -20.96
CA PHE A 104 7.40 7.77 -19.62
C PHE A 104 8.22 9.05 -19.58
N THR A 105 7.66 10.10 -18.97
CA THR A 105 8.36 11.39 -18.82
C THR A 105 9.27 11.40 -17.59
N GLN A 106 10.20 12.36 -17.55
CA GLN A 106 10.99 12.60 -16.34
C GLN A 106 10.13 12.89 -15.10
N GLU A 107 9.02 13.61 -15.29
CA GLU A 107 8.04 13.89 -14.22
C GLU A 107 7.38 12.61 -13.70
N PHE A 108 7.08 11.65 -14.59
CA PHE A 108 6.56 10.34 -14.19
C PHE A 108 7.53 9.62 -13.25
N PHE A 109 8.83 9.55 -13.60
CA PHE A 109 9.84 8.89 -12.76
C PHE A 109 10.05 9.61 -11.43
N SER A 110 10.06 10.95 -11.43
CA SER A 110 10.12 11.74 -10.20
C SER A 110 8.93 11.45 -9.28
N THR A 111 7.73 11.39 -9.85
CA THR A 111 6.49 11.07 -9.12
C THR A 111 6.55 9.65 -8.56
N PHE A 112 6.98 8.67 -9.36
CA PHE A 112 7.16 7.29 -8.91
C PHE A 112 8.11 7.20 -7.71
N GLN A 113 9.30 7.81 -7.80
CA GLN A 113 10.29 7.79 -6.74
C GLN A 113 9.77 8.43 -5.44
N MET A 114 9.10 9.57 -5.56
CA MET A 114 8.49 10.25 -4.42
C MET A 114 7.45 9.35 -3.73
N VAL A 115 6.49 8.80 -4.48
CA VAL A 115 5.44 7.93 -3.94
C VAL A 115 6.05 6.66 -3.34
N TYR A 116 7.03 6.06 -4.00
CA TYR A 116 7.72 4.87 -3.50
C TYR A 116 8.42 5.16 -2.16
N ALA A 117 9.15 6.27 -2.06
CA ALA A 117 9.81 6.68 -0.82
C ALA A 117 8.80 6.96 0.31
N GLN A 118 7.65 7.57 0.01
CA GLN A 118 6.55 7.76 0.97
C GLN A 118 6.05 6.42 1.52
N GLN A 119 5.88 5.40 0.67
CA GLN A 119 5.44 4.08 1.12
C GLN A 119 6.49 3.39 2.01
N ILE A 120 7.77 3.43 1.63
CA ILE A 120 8.86 2.90 2.46
C ILE A 120 8.88 3.59 3.84
N SER A 121 8.84 4.93 3.87
CA SER A 121 8.81 5.69 5.12
C SER A 121 7.61 5.31 5.99
N MET A 122 6.44 5.13 5.38
CA MET A 122 5.24 4.72 6.11
C MET A 122 5.38 3.31 6.70
N LEU A 123 5.92 2.36 5.94
CA LEU A 123 6.17 1.01 6.43
C LEU A 123 7.09 1.02 7.67
N GLU A 124 8.18 1.79 7.63
CA GLU A 124 9.12 1.95 8.75
C GLU A 124 8.44 2.54 9.99
N LYS A 125 7.69 3.64 9.82
CA LYS A 125 6.94 4.28 10.91
C LYS A 125 5.96 3.29 11.54
N LEU A 126 5.23 2.54 10.72
CA LEU A 126 4.30 1.52 11.20
C LEU A 126 5.03 0.40 11.94
N GLN A 127 6.15 -0.11 11.42
CA GLN A 127 6.97 -1.15 12.06
C GLN A 127 7.46 -0.72 13.43
N ALA A 128 8.01 0.49 13.54
CA ALA A 128 8.42 1.08 14.80
C ALA A 128 7.24 1.16 15.80
N LYS A 129 6.06 1.58 15.33
CA LYS A 129 4.86 1.66 16.18
C LYS A 129 4.39 0.29 16.67
N LYS A 130 4.38 -0.73 15.81
CA LYS A 130 4.06 -2.10 16.20
C LYS A 130 5.00 -2.60 17.30
N MET A 131 6.31 -2.39 17.15
CA MET A 131 7.29 -2.81 18.16
C MET A 131 7.05 -2.12 19.51
N LYS A 132 6.69 -0.83 19.50
CA LYS A 132 6.28 -0.11 20.73
C LYS A 132 5.03 -0.72 21.37
N LEU A 133 4.02 -1.06 20.58
CA LEU A 133 2.78 -1.69 21.07
C LEU A 133 3.03 -3.11 21.61
N ASP A 134 3.88 -3.90 20.95
CA ASP A 134 4.28 -5.23 21.41
C ASP A 134 4.99 -5.18 22.77
N LYS A 135 5.90 -4.21 22.96
CA LYS A 135 6.56 -3.96 24.25
C LYS A 135 5.55 -3.59 25.34
N ARG A 136 4.61 -2.67 25.05
CA ARG A 136 3.57 -2.27 26.01
C ARG A 136 2.66 -3.44 26.39
N LEU A 137 2.26 -4.26 25.42
CA LEU A 137 1.41 -5.43 25.67
C LEU A 137 2.13 -6.46 26.56
N LYS A 138 3.43 -6.69 26.35
CA LYS A 138 4.26 -7.50 27.26
C LYS A 138 4.30 -6.90 28.67
N SER A 139 4.54 -5.59 28.78
CA SER A 139 4.58 -4.89 30.07
C SER A 139 3.28 -5.01 30.84
N ILE A 140 2.12 -4.83 30.19
CA ILE A 140 0.81 -4.98 30.83
C ILE A 140 0.61 -6.39 31.39
N LYS A 141 0.99 -7.42 30.63
CA LYS A 141 0.91 -8.81 31.09
C LYS A 141 1.77 -9.06 32.32
N THR A 142 2.99 -8.52 32.33
CA THR A 142 3.89 -8.61 33.48
C THR A 142 3.32 -7.87 34.68
N TRP A 143 2.87 -6.63 34.50
CA TRP A 143 2.35 -5.82 35.59
C TRP A 143 1.04 -6.36 36.17
N ARG A 144 0.18 -6.98 35.35
CA ARG A 144 -1.00 -7.70 35.84
C ARG A 144 -0.62 -8.86 36.76
N ARG A 145 0.44 -9.62 36.43
CA ARG A 145 0.93 -10.70 37.30
C ARG A 145 1.47 -10.14 38.62
N VAL A 146 2.28 -9.09 38.55
CA VAL A 146 2.84 -8.42 39.73
C VAL A 146 1.72 -7.86 40.63
N SER A 147 0.73 -7.16 40.06
CA SER A 147 -0.39 -6.62 40.83
C SER A 147 -1.22 -7.70 41.50
N ASN A 148 -1.41 -8.84 40.82
CA ASN A 148 -2.13 -9.97 41.41
C ASN A 148 -1.35 -10.60 42.57
N VAL A 149 -0.03 -10.76 42.45
CA VAL A 149 0.83 -11.28 43.53
C VAL A 149 0.81 -10.33 44.73
N ILE A 150 1.02 -9.03 44.52
CA ILE A 150 0.98 -8.04 45.60
C ILE A 150 -0.39 -8.07 46.30
N PHE A 151 -1.48 -8.10 45.54
CA PHE A 151 -2.83 -8.15 46.10
C PHE A 151 -3.06 -9.41 46.97
N VAL A 152 -2.62 -10.59 46.51
CA VAL A 152 -2.71 -11.84 47.28
C VAL A 152 -1.87 -11.77 48.56
N VAL A 153 -0.62 -11.30 48.47
CA VAL A 153 0.29 -11.17 49.62
C VAL A 153 -0.27 -10.22 50.67
N THR A 154 -0.81 -9.07 50.26
CA THR A 154 -1.43 -8.10 51.18
C THR A 154 -2.64 -8.69 51.89
N ILE A 155 -3.52 -9.42 51.19
CA ILE A 155 -4.68 -10.08 51.82
C ILE A 155 -4.24 -11.10 52.86
N VAL A 156 -3.28 -11.98 52.52
CA VAL A 156 -2.77 -12.99 53.46
C VAL A 156 -2.13 -12.32 54.68
N GLY A 157 -1.35 -11.26 54.48
CA GLY A 157 -0.75 -10.50 55.57
C GLY A 157 -1.79 -9.88 56.51
N VAL A 158 -2.84 -9.26 55.98
CA VAL A 158 -3.95 -8.70 56.78
C VAL A 158 -4.66 -9.79 57.60
N ILE A 159 -4.90 -10.97 57.03
CA ILE A 159 -5.51 -12.09 57.75
C ILE A 159 -4.63 -12.54 58.92
N VAL A 160 -3.31 -12.72 58.72
CA VAL A 160 -2.39 -13.13 59.78
C VAL A 160 -2.33 -12.08 60.91
N ILE A 161 -2.23 -10.80 60.57
CA ILE A 161 -2.22 -9.70 61.56
C ILE A 161 -3.54 -9.68 62.36
N SER A 162 -4.67 -9.93 61.69
CA SER A 162 -6.00 -9.94 62.33
C SER A 162 -6.14 -11.11 63.33
N VAL A 163 -5.65 -12.30 62.97
CA VAL A 163 -5.66 -13.48 63.88
C VAL A 163 -4.77 -13.23 65.10
N VAL A 164 -3.57 -12.69 64.90
CA VAL A 164 -2.65 -12.39 66.01
C VAL A 164 -3.28 -11.35 66.96
N ALA A 165 -3.85 -10.26 66.44
CA ALA A 165 -4.49 -9.22 67.25
C ALA A 165 -5.73 -9.69 68.03
N ALA A 166 -6.41 -10.76 67.59
CA ALA A 166 -7.51 -11.35 68.34
C ALA A 166 -7.03 -12.27 69.49
N ALA A 167 -5.84 -12.86 69.36
CA ALA A 167 -5.27 -13.79 70.35
C ALA A 167 -4.59 -13.09 71.53
N ILE A 168 -4.03 -11.90 71.31
CA ILE A 168 -3.54 -11.01 72.37
C ILE A 168 -4.66 -10.01 72.66
N THR A 169 -5.08 -9.83 73.90
CA THR A 169 -6.13 -8.88 74.29
C THR A 169 -5.78 -7.44 73.84
N ALA A 170 -6.16 -7.10 72.62
CA ALA A 170 -5.66 -5.90 71.95
C ALA A 170 -6.27 -4.63 72.55
N PRO A 171 -5.47 -3.56 72.75
CA PRO A 171 -5.99 -2.25 73.16
C PRO A 171 -7.08 -1.74 72.19
N PRO A 172 -8.15 -1.08 72.67
CA PRO A 172 -9.31 -0.64 71.87
C PRO A 172 -9.01 0.13 70.58
N VAL A 173 -7.84 0.79 70.53
CA VAL A 173 -7.36 1.57 69.38
C VAL A 173 -6.99 0.65 68.20
N VAL A 174 -6.46 -0.54 68.48
CA VAL A 174 -6.07 -1.54 67.46
C VAL A 174 -7.30 -2.19 66.84
N THR A 175 -8.34 -2.44 67.63
CA THR A 175 -9.64 -2.95 67.17
C THR A 175 -10.37 -1.95 66.29
N ALA A 176 -10.34 -0.65 66.64
CA ALA A 176 -10.92 0.40 65.81
C ALA A 176 -10.21 0.56 64.45
N LEU A 177 -8.87 0.49 64.44
CA LEU A 177 -8.06 0.53 63.20
C LEU A 177 -8.31 -0.69 62.30
N ALA A 178 -8.41 -1.89 62.88
CA ALA A 178 -8.72 -3.11 62.14
C ALA A 178 -10.13 -3.07 61.52
N ALA A 179 -11.12 -2.55 62.24
CA ALA A 179 -12.48 -2.37 61.73
C ALA A 179 -12.57 -1.30 60.61
N ALA A 180 -11.80 -0.21 60.70
CA ALA A 180 -11.74 0.80 59.63
C ALA A 180 -11.03 0.29 58.37
N ALA A 181 -10.13 -0.69 58.49
CA ALA A 181 -9.42 -1.30 57.38
C ALA A 181 -10.25 -2.35 56.61
N THR A 182 -11.46 -2.72 57.08
CA THR A 182 -12.37 -3.61 56.34
C THR A 182 -13.08 -2.87 55.20
N VAL A 183 -12.30 -2.27 54.30
CA VAL A 183 -12.77 -1.96 52.96
C VAL A 183 -13.08 -3.31 52.28
N PRO A 184 -14.12 -3.44 51.44
CA PRO A 184 -14.42 -4.71 50.76
C PRO A 184 -13.29 -5.07 49.78
N LEU A 185 -12.23 -5.71 50.28
CA LEU A 185 -11.03 -6.09 49.52
C LEU A 185 -11.39 -6.97 48.30
N GLY A 186 -12.47 -7.73 48.38
CA GLY A 186 -12.98 -8.56 47.29
C GLY A 186 -13.37 -7.80 46.01
N SER A 187 -13.65 -6.49 46.07
CA SER A 187 -13.98 -5.67 44.88
C SER A 187 -12.74 -5.09 44.21
N MET A 188 -11.69 -4.78 44.98
CA MET A 188 -10.51 -4.07 44.48
C MET A 188 -9.66 -4.93 43.52
N GLY A 189 -9.50 -6.22 43.81
CA GLY A 189 -8.80 -7.15 42.91
C GLY A 189 -9.50 -7.32 41.55
N LYS A 190 -10.85 -7.36 41.56
CA LYS A 190 -11.67 -7.40 40.35
C LYS A 190 -11.55 -6.09 39.55
N TRP A 191 -11.52 -4.95 40.24
CA TRP A 191 -11.34 -3.64 39.61
C TRP A 191 -9.96 -3.49 38.94
N ILE A 192 -8.86 -3.86 39.62
CA ILE A 192 -7.51 -3.82 39.06
C ILE A 192 -7.41 -4.73 37.83
N ASN A 193 -7.94 -5.96 37.92
CA ASN A 193 -7.92 -6.88 36.79
C ASN A 193 -8.77 -6.35 35.61
N PHE A 194 -9.93 -5.73 35.89
CA PHE A 194 -10.76 -5.08 34.88
C PHE A 194 -10.02 -3.92 34.18
N LEU A 195 -9.32 -3.06 34.93
CA LEU A 195 -8.52 -1.97 34.36
C LEU A 195 -7.40 -2.50 33.45
N TRP A 196 -6.65 -3.51 33.89
CA TRP A 196 -5.62 -4.12 33.05
C TRP A 196 -6.21 -4.80 31.82
N GLY A 197 -7.37 -5.45 31.95
CA GLY A 197 -8.10 -6.06 30.85
C GLY A 197 -8.52 -5.03 29.81
N LYS A 198 -9.04 -3.88 30.25
CA LYS A 198 -9.41 -2.76 29.38
C LYS A 198 -8.19 -2.18 28.67
N CYS A 199 -7.08 -1.96 29.38
CA CYS A 199 -5.84 -1.45 28.81
C CYS A 199 -5.25 -2.42 27.77
N GLU A 200 -5.22 -3.72 28.06
CA GLU A 200 -4.74 -4.74 27.11
C GLU A 200 -5.62 -4.79 25.85
N LYS A 201 -6.95 -4.73 26.00
CA LYS A 201 -7.89 -4.75 24.87
C LYS A 201 -7.69 -3.55 23.96
N GLU A 202 -7.51 -2.37 24.54
CA GLU A 202 -7.21 -1.14 23.79
C GLU A 202 -5.91 -1.29 22.99
N ILE A 203 -4.79 -1.62 23.63
CA ILE A 203 -3.49 -1.77 22.94
C ILE A 203 -3.54 -2.84 21.85
N ARG A 204 -4.30 -3.92 22.08
CA ARG A 204 -4.49 -4.98 21.08
C ARG A 204 -5.26 -4.47 19.86
N GLY A 205 -6.30 -3.66 20.05
CA GLY A 205 -7.04 -3.02 18.97
C GLY A 205 -6.15 -2.10 18.12
N GLN A 206 -5.37 -1.23 18.78
CA GLN A 206 -4.42 -0.35 18.08
C GLN A 206 -3.39 -1.16 17.29
N ARG A 207 -2.85 -2.22 17.89
CA ARG A 207 -1.88 -3.11 17.25
C ARG A 207 -2.46 -3.78 16.02
N GLU A 208 -3.72 -4.21 16.08
CA GLU A 208 -4.39 -4.80 14.93
C GLU A 208 -4.50 -3.81 13.78
N ILE A 209 -4.93 -2.56 14.03
CA ILE A 209 -5.02 -1.53 12.99
C ILE A 209 -3.65 -1.28 12.36
N ILE A 210 -2.61 -1.08 13.17
CA ILE A 210 -1.23 -0.89 12.70
C ILE A 210 -0.75 -2.08 11.87
N LEU A 211 -0.98 -3.32 12.32
CA LEU A 211 -0.58 -4.53 11.60
C LEU A 211 -1.22 -4.64 10.21
N ASN A 212 -2.47 -4.22 10.08
CA ASN A 212 -3.15 -4.30 8.80
C ASN A 212 -2.73 -3.20 7.85
N MET A 213 -2.42 -2.00 8.37
CA MET A 213 -1.78 -0.96 7.57
C MET A 213 -0.41 -1.43 7.09
N GLN A 214 0.39 -2.09 7.94
CA GLN A 214 1.68 -2.67 7.52
C GLN A 214 1.53 -3.69 6.42
N LEU A 215 0.57 -4.62 6.55
CA LEU A 215 0.36 -5.65 5.56
C LEU A 215 -0.06 -5.05 4.21
N GLY A 216 -0.98 -4.08 4.22
CA GLY A 216 -1.38 -3.35 3.02
C GLY A 216 -0.22 -2.59 2.38
N ASN A 217 0.59 -1.91 3.20
CA ASN A 217 1.74 -1.14 2.74
C ASN A 217 2.84 -2.04 2.13
N TYR A 218 3.12 -3.19 2.77
CA TYR A 218 4.07 -4.18 2.24
C TYR A 218 3.63 -4.74 0.87
N ILE A 219 2.34 -5.08 0.73
CA ILE A 219 1.78 -5.55 -0.55
C ILE A 219 1.94 -4.47 -1.61
N LEU A 220 1.64 -3.21 -1.27
CA LEU A 220 1.76 -2.08 -2.18
C LEU A 220 3.19 -1.87 -2.67
N ILE A 221 4.19 -1.91 -1.79
CA ILE A 221 5.61 -1.81 -2.18
C ILE A 221 5.98 -2.92 -3.17
N LYS A 222 5.46 -4.14 -2.99
CA LYS A 222 5.72 -5.26 -3.91
C LYS A 222 5.03 -5.10 -5.26
N ASP A 223 3.83 -4.55 -5.30
CA ASP A 223 3.18 -4.20 -6.56
C ASP A 223 3.97 -3.08 -7.28
N MET A 224 4.45 -2.07 -6.55
CA MET A 224 5.29 -0.99 -7.11
C MET A 224 6.65 -1.48 -7.62
N ASP A 225 7.30 -2.41 -6.91
CA ASP A 225 8.53 -3.08 -7.38
C ASP A 225 8.28 -3.78 -8.72
N SER A 226 7.15 -4.48 -8.85
CA SER A 226 6.78 -5.20 -10.07
C SER A 226 6.50 -4.23 -11.22
N ILE A 227 5.78 -3.14 -10.95
CA ILE A 227 5.53 -2.06 -11.91
C ILE A 227 6.86 -1.46 -12.41
N ARG A 228 7.79 -1.13 -11.52
CA ARG A 228 9.10 -0.58 -11.89
C ARG A 228 9.84 -1.47 -12.89
N VAL A 229 9.94 -2.76 -12.59
CA VAL A 229 10.63 -3.72 -13.47
C VAL A 229 10.00 -3.76 -14.86
N LEU A 230 8.67 -3.70 -14.95
CA LEU A 230 7.96 -3.69 -16.22
C LEU A 230 8.11 -2.36 -16.97
N VAL A 231 8.14 -1.22 -16.27
CA VAL A 231 8.44 0.09 -16.86
C VAL A 231 9.85 0.11 -17.43
N ASP A 232 10.85 -0.31 -16.66
CA ASP A 232 12.26 -0.35 -17.08
C ASP A 232 12.42 -1.24 -18.32
N ARG A 233 11.74 -2.41 -18.32
CA ARG A 233 11.72 -3.32 -19.47
C ARG A 233 11.08 -2.67 -20.70
N LEU A 234 9.93 -2.04 -20.53
CA LEU A 234 9.21 -1.40 -21.65
C LEU A 234 10.04 -0.27 -22.25
N GLN A 235 10.76 0.50 -21.43
CA GLN A 235 11.65 1.56 -21.91
C GLN A 235 12.79 1.00 -22.79
N ILE A 236 13.39 -0.12 -22.40
CA ILE A 236 14.41 -0.80 -23.20
C ILE A 236 13.83 -1.29 -24.53
N GLU A 237 12.63 -1.88 -24.51
CA GLU A 237 11.94 -2.37 -25.70
C GLU A 237 11.60 -1.23 -26.68
N ILE A 238 11.15 -0.07 -26.17
CA ILE A 238 10.85 1.12 -26.98
C ILE A 238 12.13 1.68 -27.62
N GLU A 239 13.20 1.83 -26.85
CA GLU A 239 14.49 2.32 -27.34
C GLU A 239 15.04 1.42 -28.47
N ALA A 240 14.96 0.09 -28.30
CA ALA A 240 15.37 -0.86 -29.33
C ALA A 240 14.55 -0.69 -30.64
N ILE A 241 13.24 -0.50 -30.53
CA ILE A 241 12.37 -0.26 -31.69
C ILE A 241 12.67 1.10 -32.34
N MET A 242 12.94 2.16 -31.54
CA MET A 242 13.35 3.47 -32.05
C MET A 242 14.64 3.39 -32.87
N GLN A 243 15.63 2.63 -32.39
CA GLN A 243 16.89 2.40 -33.11
C GLN A 243 16.67 1.66 -34.44
N ASN A 244 15.77 0.68 -34.46
CA ASN A 244 15.39 0.01 -35.71
C ASN A 244 14.66 0.96 -36.67
N ALA A 245 13.77 1.81 -36.15
CA ALA A 245 13.10 2.82 -36.96
C ALA A 245 14.12 3.82 -37.56
N ASP A 246 15.14 4.23 -36.81
CA ASP A 246 16.25 5.05 -37.31
C ASP A 246 17.10 4.34 -38.37
N PHE A 247 17.33 3.04 -38.19
CA PHE A 247 18.04 2.25 -39.18
C PHE A 247 17.25 2.14 -40.49
N ALA A 248 15.93 1.96 -40.42
CA ALA A 248 15.05 1.90 -41.60
C ALA A 248 15.15 3.16 -42.49
N MET A 249 15.41 4.33 -41.89
CA MET A 249 15.51 5.60 -42.63
C MET A 249 16.77 5.69 -43.53
N ARG A 250 17.66 4.70 -43.52
CA ARG A 250 18.93 4.72 -44.29
C ARG A 250 18.82 4.19 -45.72
N GLY A 251 17.65 3.67 -46.12
CA GLY A 251 17.38 3.18 -47.46
C GLY A 251 16.59 1.86 -47.48
N ASP A 252 16.14 1.46 -48.66
CA ASP A 252 15.17 0.37 -48.85
C ASP A 252 15.63 -0.99 -48.27
N GLU A 253 16.89 -1.36 -48.48
CA GLU A 253 17.43 -2.59 -47.93
C GLU A 253 17.46 -2.57 -46.39
N ALA A 254 17.64 -1.39 -45.78
CA ALA A 254 17.60 -1.21 -44.34
C ALA A 254 16.17 -1.35 -43.79
N VAL A 255 15.15 -0.92 -44.54
CA VAL A 255 13.74 -1.08 -44.16
C VAL A 255 13.39 -2.55 -43.95
N MET A 256 13.80 -3.43 -44.87
CA MET A 256 13.49 -4.86 -44.76
C MET A 256 14.07 -5.50 -43.48
N ILE A 257 15.33 -5.16 -43.16
CA ILE A 257 16.01 -5.66 -41.96
C ILE A 257 15.38 -5.08 -40.69
N ALA A 258 15.14 -3.76 -40.66
CA ALA A 258 14.54 -3.07 -39.52
C ALA A 258 13.15 -3.61 -39.20
N VAL A 259 12.29 -3.76 -40.21
CA VAL A 259 10.92 -4.23 -40.04
C VAL A 259 10.87 -5.67 -39.54
N GLU A 260 11.78 -6.53 -40.00
CA GLU A 260 11.89 -7.89 -39.48
C GLU A 260 12.27 -7.91 -37.99
N GLU A 261 13.19 -7.03 -37.58
CA GLU A 261 13.57 -6.92 -36.17
C GLU A 261 12.45 -6.31 -35.30
N ILE A 262 11.75 -5.30 -35.81
CA ILE A 262 10.56 -4.73 -35.16
C ILE A 262 9.47 -5.80 -34.99
N ARG A 263 9.26 -6.63 -36.01
CA ARG A 263 8.29 -7.73 -35.97
C ARG A 263 8.61 -8.74 -34.87
N LYS A 264 9.88 -9.13 -34.71
CA LYS A 264 10.30 -10.04 -33.62
C LYS A 264 10.09 -9.43 -32.24
N ASN A 265 10.33 -8.13 -32.10
CA ASN A 265 10.21 -7.43 -30.82
C ASN A 265 8.75 -7.08 -30.45
N MET A 266 7.84 -7.10 -31.42
CA MET A 266 6.42 -6.72 -31.24
C MET A 266 5.72 -7.54 -30.17
N ASP A 267 5.92 -8.86 -30.14
CA ASP A 267 5.27 -9.74 -29.16
C ASP A 267 5.76 -9.44 -27.74
N LEU A 268 7.06 -9.22 -27.57
CA LEU A 268 7.63 -8.85 -26.27
C LEU A 268 7.08 -7.51 -25.79
N PHE A 269 7.10 -6.50 -26.67
CA PHE A 269 6.56 -5.17 -26.41
C PHE A 269 5.08 -5.21 -25.99
N MET A 270 4.24 -5.94 -26.72
CA MET A 270 2.81 -6.08 -26.43
C MET A 270 2.57 -6.79 -25.09
N ASN A 271 3.30 -7.87 -24.82
CA ASN A 271 3.18 -8.61 -23.57
C ASN A 271 3.59 -7.76 -22.37
N THR A 272 4.68 -6.99 -22.47
CA THR A 272 5.13 -6.09 -21.41
C THR A 272 4.09 -5.01 -21.09
N ILE A 273 3.44 -4.42 -22.11
CA ILE A 273 2.35 -3.44 -21.91
C ILE A 273 1.15 -4.09 -21.20
N GLN A 274 0.78 -5.30 -21.60
CA GLN A 274 -0.33 -6.02 -20.98
C GLN A 274 -0.03 -6.38 -19.51
N ASP A 275 1.16 -6.88 -19.22
CA ASP A 275 1.60 -7.18 -17.86
C ASP A 275 1.65 -5.93 -17.00
N LEU A 276 2.10 -4.80 -17.54
CA LEU A 276 2.13 -3.53 -16.84
C LEU A 276 0.71 -3.03 -16.52
N SER A 277 -0.23 -3.17 -17.46
CA SER A 277 -1.65 -2.88 -17.26
C SER A 277 -2.26 -3.75 -16.14
N LEU A 278 -2.02 -5.07 -16.18
CA LEU A 278 -2.50 -6.00 -15.16
C LEU A 278 -1.94 -5.69 -13.77
N ASN A 279 -0.64 -5.35 -13.67
CA ASN A 279 -0.02 -4.99 -12.40
C ASN A 279 -0.52 -3.64 -11.87
N THR A 280 -0.80 -2.68 -12.75
CA THR A 280 -1.41 -1.38 -12.37
C THR A 280 -2.81 -1.58 -11.80
N ASP A 281 -3.65 -2.36 -12.47
CA ASP A 281 -4.99 -2.74 -12.00
C ASP A 281 -4.94 -3.45 -10.65
N LYS A 282 -4.02 -4.42 -10.51
CA LYS A 282 -3.80 -5.18 -9.29
C LYS A 282 -3.40 -4.26 -8.14
N CYS A 283 -2.44 -3.36 -8.36
CA CYS A 283 -2.01 -2.35 -7.39
C CYS A 283 -3.19 -1.49 -6.92
N THR A 284 -3.95 -0.91 -7.85
CA THR A 284 -5.14 -0.09 -7.56
C THR A 284 -6.17 -0.86 -6.73
N ARG A 285 -6.46 -2.12 -7.08
CA ARG A 285 -7.39 -2.98 -6.32
C ARG A 285 -6.88 -3.29 -4.92
N HIS A 286 -5.59 -3.56 -4.76
CA HIS A 286 -4.99 -3.81 -3.45
C HIS A 286 -5.08 -2.58 -2.55
N ILE A 287 -4.78 -1.38 -3.06
CA ILE A 287 -4.92 -0.12 -2.32
C ILE A 287 -6.37 0.07 -1.86
N GLN A 288 -7.33 -0.05 -2.77
CA GLN A 288 -8.75 0.15 -2.45
C GLN A 288 -9.26 -0.85 -1.41
N ARG A 289 -8.89 -2.13 -1.52
CA ARG A 289 -9.24 -3.17 -0.55
C ARG A 289 -8.60 -2.88 0.80
N ALA A 290 -7.33 -2.50 0.84
CA ALA A 290 -6.64 -2.18 2.07
C ALA A 290 -7.28 -0.97 2.78
N LYS A 291 -7.59 0.11 2.04
CA LYS A 291 -8.36 1.26 2.53
C LYS A 291 -9.69 0.83 3.15
N ALA A 292 -10.46 -0.01 2.45
CA ALA A 292 -11.76 -0.49 2.94
C ALA A 292 -11.64 -1.33 4.22
N VAL A 293 -10.62 -2.20 4.30
CA VAL A 293 -10.33 -3.01 5.48
C VAL A 293 -9.96 -2.15 6.69
N ILE A 294 -9.14 -1.10 6.48
CA ILE A 294 -8.79 -0.16 7.55
C ILE A 294 -10.00 0.66 7.98
N LEU A 295 -10.77 1.21 7.03
CA LEU A 295 -11.97 1.97 7.34
C LEU A 295 -12.98 1.13 8.14
N ARG A 296 -13.22 -0.13 7.75
CA ARG A 296 -14.14 -1.02 8.46
C ARG A 296 -13.67 -1.28 9.90
N ARG A 297 -12.36 -1.39 10.13
CA ARG A 297 -11.81 -1.52 11.49
C ARG A 297 -11.95 -0.24 12.31
N ILE A 298 -11.80 0.92 11.68
CA ILE A 298 -12.02 2.22 12.33
C ILE A 298 -13.48 2.38 12.74
N ILE A 299 -14.42 2.06 11.84
CA ILE A 299 -15.86 2.15 12.11
C ILE A 299 -16.29 1.21 13.23
N ASN A 300 -15.76 -0.02 13.23
CA ASN A 300 -16.06 -1.03 14.25
C ASN A 300 -15.15 -0.93 15.48
N TYR A 301 -14.31 0.12 15.57
CA TYR A 301 -13.45 0.32 16.72
C TYR A 301 -14.33 0.58 17.95
N PRO A 302 -14.17 -0.16 19.05
CA PRO A 302 -15.14 -0.13 20.14
C PRO A 302 -15.23 1.26 20.80
N GLU A 303 -16.34 1.96 20.54
CA GLU A 303 -16.83 3.08 21.35
C GLU A 303 -17.31 2.56 22.71
N ASN A 304 -16.40 2.19 23.60
CA ASN A 304 -16.80 1.68 24.92
C ASN A 304 -16.14 2.47 26.04
N SER A 305 -16.75 3.63 26.38
CA SER A 305 -17.01 4.05 27.78
C SER A 305 -17.71 5.43 27.93
N SER A 306 -18.83 5.70 27.27
CA SER A 306 -19.70 6.85 27.59
C SER A 306 -21.03 6.47 28.25
N ARG A 307 -21.20 5.20 28.65
CA ARG A 307 -22.22 4.81 29.64
C ARG A 307 -21.50 4.27 30.86
N GLY A 308 -21.08 5.20 31.72
CA GLY A 308 -20.76 4.89 33.09
C GLY A 308 -21.99 4.23 33.71
N GLY A 309 -21.81 3.02 34.22
CA GLY A 309 -22.81 2.42 35.09
C GLY A 309 -23.02 3.38 36.24
N GLY A 310 -24.24 3.90 36.36
CA GLY A 310 -24.73 4.39 37.64
C GLY A 310 -24.69 3.21 38.61
N MET A 311 -23.60 3.08 39.35
CA MET A 311 -23.66 2.48 40.67
C MET A 311 -24.35 3.52 41.54
N LEU A 312 -25.66 3.38 41.66
CA LEU A 312 -26.38 3.90 42.81
C LEU A 312 -25.89 3.12 44.03
N PHE A 313 -25.67 3.89 45.09
CA PHE A 313 -25.21 3.51 46.42
C PHE A 313 -25.92 2.29 46.99
#